data_AF-A0A497FEB5-F1
#
_entry.id   AF-A0A497FEB5-F1
#
_cell.length_a   1.000
_cell.length_b   1.000
_cell.length_c   1.000
_cell.angle_alpha   90.00
_cell.angle_beta   90.00
_cell.angle_gamma   90.00
#
_symmetry.space_group_name_H-M   'P 1'
#
loop_
_entity.id
_entity.type
_entity.pdbx_description
1 polymer ?
#
loop_
_entity_poly.entity_id
_entity_poly.type
_entity_poly.pdbx_seq_one_letter_code
_entity_poly.pdbx_strand_id
1 'polypeptide(L)'
;MVFLQRRKSIHIVLKECITSLRKCQAWLLASRRAMKRDIAGLVILAGLPPSIISDTYFGAAIAELSRVRKKLLKASRDEEAPIAIRSLLEEVAEIIPSSTKTLKKLTVDELYKITEECISKLSTIRTELAWLYPEE
;
A
#
# COMPACT_ATOMS: atom_id res chain seq x y z
N MET A 1 16.82 12.64 -27.12
CA MET A 1 15.38 12.71 -26.78
C MET A 1 15.24 12.76 -25.27
N VAL A 2 14.92 13.92 -24.71
CA VAL A 2 14.55 14.02 -23.30
C VAL A 2 13.12 13.50 -23.19
N PHE A 3 12.93 12.30 -22.64
CA PHE A 3 11.61 11.87 -22.22
C PHE A 3 11.18 12.79 -21.07
N LEU A 4 10.45 13.86 -21.39
CA LEU A 4 9.69 14.65 -20.43
C LEU A 4 8.61 13.73 -19.85
N GLN A 5 9.01 12.93 -18.87
CA GLN A 5 8.11 12.13 -18.06
C GLN A 5 7.21 13.14 -17.35
N ARG A 6 5.95 13.30 -17.81
CA ARG A 6 4.96 14.18 -17.15
C ARG A 6 4.96 13.84 -15.66
N ARG A 7 5.50 14.73 -14.83
CA ARG A 7 5.49 14.55 -13.37
C ARG A 7 4.03 14.57 -12.93
N LYS A 8 3.64 13.58 -12.13
CA LYS A 8 2.29 13.52 -11.57
C LYS A 8 2.26 14.45 -10.37
N SER A 9 1.24 15.29 -10.27
CA SER A 9 0.96 16.08 -9.08
C SER A 9 0.98 15.19 -7.83
N ILE A 10 1.48 15.75 -6.72
CA ILE A 10 1.52 15.11 -5.40
C ILE A 10 0.14 14.62 -4.97
N HIS A 11 -0.94 15.35 -5.33
CA HIS A 11 -2.33 14.97 -5.06
C HIS A 11 -2.70 13.65 -5.76
N ILE A 12 -2.27 13.48 -7.02
CA ILE A 12 -2.50 12.26 -7.79
C ILE A 12 -1.74 11.09 -7.14
N VAL A 13 -0.49 11.31 -6.74
CA VAL A 13 0.32 10.27 -6.08
C VAL A 13 -0.33 9.81 -4.77
N LEU A 14 -0.77 10.75 -3.93
CA LEU A 14 -1.44 10.45 -2.66
C LEU A 14 -2.74 9.66 -2.90
N LYS A 15 -3.57 10.08 -3.86
CA LYS A 15 -4.80 9.37 -4.22
C LYS A 15 -4.53 7.94 -4.70
N GLU A 16 -3.52 7.75 -5.55
CA GLU A 16 -3.10 6.42 -6.00
C GLU A 16 -2.61 5.56 -4.84
N CYS A 17 -1.76 6.09 -3.95
CA CYS A 17 -1.24 5.36 -2.80
C CYS A 17 -2.36 4.93 -1.86
N ILE A 18 -3.29 5.82 -1.50
CA ILE A 18 -4.45 5.48 -0.67
C ILE A 18 -5.30 4.39 -1.33
N THR A 19 -5.53 4.49 -2.65
CA THR A 19 -6.30 3.48 -3.40
C THR A 19 -5.60 2.13 -3.40
N SER A 20 -4.28 2.09 -3.61
CA SER A 20 -3.48 0.87 -3.54
C SER A 20 -3.49 0.26 -2.13
N LEU A 21 -3.40 1.07 -1.08
CA LEU A 21 -3.48 0.58 0.30
C LEU A 21 -4.85 -0.01 0.65
N ARG A 22 -5.95 0.59 0.17
CA ARG A 22 -7.29 0.02 0.30
C ARG A 22 -7.43 -1.31 -0.44
N LYS A 23 -6.78 -1.46 -1.61
CA LYS A 23 -6.69 -2.75 -2.30
C LYS A 23 -5.90 -3.77 -1.48
N CYS A 24 -4.80 -3.37 -0.84
CA CYS A 24 -4.08 -4.23 0.09
C CYS A 24 -4.98 -4.73 1.22
N GLN A 25 -5.76 -3.85 1.85
CA GLN A 25 -6.71 -4.25 2.90
C GLN A 25 -7.72 -5.29 2.38
N ALA A 26 -8.28 -5.08 1.18
CA ALA A 26 -9.20 -6.04 0.57
C ALA A 26 -8.54 -7.42 0.35
N TRP A 27 -7.31 -7.45 -0.14
CA TRP A 27 -6.56 -8.71 -0.30
C TRP A 27 -6.18 -9.36 1.03
N LEU A 28 -5.81 -8.59 2.04
CA LEU A 28 -5.53 -9.14 3.38
C LEU A 28 -6.79 -9.75 4.00
N LEU A 29 -7.94 -9.10 3.87
CA LEU A 29 -9.23 -9.66 4.29
C LEU A 29 -9.60 -10.91 3.50
N ALA A 30 -9.33 -10.95 2.18
CA ALA A 30 -9.54 -12.13 1.35
C ALA A 30 -8.63 -13.30 1.77
N SER A 31 -7.35 -13.04 2.05
CA SER A 31 -6.41 -14.02 2.59
C SER A 31 -6.90 -14.60 3.92
N ARG A 32 -7.33 -13.74 4.85
CA ARG A 32 -7.91 -14.17 6.15
C ARG A 32 -9.18 -15.00 5.98
N ARG A 33 -10.04 -14.65 5.03
CA ARG A 33 -11.28 -15.39 4.74
C ARG A 33 -11.00 -16.73 4.06
N ALA A 34 -10.00 -16.81 3.19
CA ALA A 34 -9.60 -18.04 2.53
C ALA A 34 -9.13 -19.12 3.53
N MET A 35 -8.61 -18.70 4.68
CA MET A 35 -8.27 -19.60 5.79
C MET A 35 -9.49 -20.13 6.57
N LYS A 36 -10.72 -19.67 6.29
CA LYS A 36 -11.94 -20.24 6.90
C LYS A 36 -12.29 -21.58 6.24
N ARG A 37 -12.82 -22.51 7.04
CA ARG A 37 -13.06 -23.92 6.67
C ARG A 37 -13.85 -24.11 5.36
N ASP A 38 -14.82 -23.26 5.08
CA ASP A 38 -15.71 -23.42 3.91
C ASP A 38 -14.99 -23.23 2.58
N ILE A 39 -14.06 -22.27 2.48
CA ILE A 39 -13.27 -22.02 1.26
C ILE A 39 -12.14 -23.04 1.17
N ALA A 40 -11.47 -23.34 2.28
CA ALA A 40 -10.45 -24.37 2.35
C ALA A 40 -10.98 -25.74 1.87
N GLY A 41 -12.20 -26.09 2.27
CA GLY A 41 -12.87 -27.33 1.84
C GLY A 41 -13.08 -27.40 0.33
N LEU A 42 -13.52 -26.32 -0.32
CA LEU A 42 -13.69 -26.26 -1.77
C LEU A 42 -12.37 -26.39 -2.54
N VAL A 43 -11.28 -25.82 -2.01
CA VAL A 43 -9.94 -25.90 -2.60
C VAL A 43 -9.37 -27.32 -2.51
N ILE A 44 -9.60 -28.00 -1.38
CA ILE A 44 -9.23 -29.42 -1.21
C ILE A 44 -9.98 -30.29 -2.20
N LEU A 45 -11.29 -30.06 -2.39
CA LEU A 45 -12.11 -30.80 -3.37
C LEU A 45 -11.60 -30.60 -4.81
N ALA A 46 -10.97 -29.46 -5.11
CA ALA A 46 -10.32 -29.19 -6.40
C ALA A 46 -8.88 -29.75 -6.49
N GLY A 47 -8.40 -30.49 -5.50
CA GLY A 47 -7.06 -31.10 -5.49
C GLY A 47 -5.91 -30.12 -5.19
N LEU A 48 -6.23 -28.92 -4.68
CA LEU A 48 -5.25 -27.89 -4.36
C LEU A 48 -5.02 -27.76 -2.84
N PRO A 49 -3.83 -27.34 -2.40
CA PRO A 49 -3.60 -27.06 -0.99
C PRO A 49 -4.39 -25.81 -0.55
N PRO A 50 -5.07 -25.81 0.62
CA PRO A 50 -5.83 -24.66 1.13
C PRO A 50 -5.04 -23.35 1.19
N SER A 51 -3.73 -23.45 1.38
CA SER A 51 -2.83 -22.29 1.49
C SER A 51 -2.71 -21.51 0.18
N ILE A 52 -2.98 -22.11 -0.98
CA ILE A 52 -2.69 -21.48 -2.28
C ILE A 52 -3.46 -20.16 -2.49
N ILE A 53 -4.72 -20.11 -2.04
CA ILE A 53 -5.56 -18.91 -2.17
C ILE A 53 -5.08 -17.83 -1.19
N SER A 54 -4.78 -18.23 0.05
CA SER A 54 -4.24 -17.32 1.05
C SER A 54 -2.91 -16.73 0.59
N ASP A 55 -1.98 -17.56 0.09
CA ASP A 55 -0.65 -17.16 -0.37
C ASP A 55 -0.73 -16.24 -1.59
N THR A 56 -1.72 -16.43 -2.46
CA THR A 56 -1.94 -15.56 -3.62
C THR A 56 -2.37 -14.15 -3.20
N TYR A 57 -3.40 -14.04 -2.35
CA TYR A 57 -3.86 -12.73 -1.88
C TYR A 57 -2.85 -12.04 -0.96
N PHE A 58 -2.20 -12.81 -0.09
CA PHE A 58 -1.16 -12.31 0.80
C PHE A 58 0.06 -11.83 0.01
N GLY A 59 0.50 -12.60 -0.99
CA GLY A 59 1.57 -12.21 -1.91
C GLY A 59 1.24 -10.94 -2.71
N ALA A 60 0.00 -10.82 -3.20
CA ALA A 60 -0.47 -9.62 -3.90
C ALA A 60 -0.44 -8.37 -2.98
N ALA A 61 -0.90 -8.50 -1.74
CA ALA A 61 -0.86 -7.42 -0.75
C ALA A 61 0.59 -6.98 -0.45
N ILE A 62 1.52 -7.91 -0.28
CA ILE A 62 2.94 -7.61 -0.06
C ILE A 62 3.56 -6.90 -1.26
N ALA A 63 3.27 -7.37 -2.48
CA ALA A 63 3.79 -6.76 -3.69
C ALA A 63 3.31 -5.31 -3.85
N GLU A 64 2.04 -5.06 -3.53
CA GLU A 64 1.44 -3.74 -3.64
C GLU A 64 1.90 -2.80 -2.52
N LEU A 65 2.06 -3.28 -1.28
CA LEU A 65 2.72 -2.53 -0.21
C LEU A 65 4.14 -2.09 -0.59
N SER A 66 4.90 -3.01 -1.20
CA SER A 66 6.25 -2.70 -1.70
C SER A 66 6.22 -1.63 -2.80
N ARG A 67 5.21 -1.64 -3.67
CA ARG A 67 5.01 -0.61 -4.71
C ARG A 67 4.63 0.73 -4.09
N VAL A 68 3.72 0.75 -3.11
CA VAL A 68 3.31 1.97 -2.40
C VAL A 68 4.54 2.60 -1.74
N ARG A 69 5.34 1.84 -0.99
CA ARG A 69 6.59 2.35 -0.40
C ARG A 69 7.50 3.01 -1.45
N LYS A 70 7.72 2.35 -2.59
CA LYS A 70 8.54 2.91 -3.69
C LYS A 70 7.95 4.20 -4.26
N LYS A 71 6.62 4.28 -4.42
CA LYS A 71 5.94 5.51 -4.89
C LYS A 71 6.10 6.65 -3.89
N LEU A 72 5.92 6.38 -2.60
CA LEU A 72 6.08 7.38 -1.53
C LEU A 72 7.52 7.91 -1.48
N LEU A 73 8.52 7.02 -1.49
CA LEU A 73 9.94 7.43 -1.53
C LEU A 73 10.32 8.19 -2.81
N LYS A 74 9.66 7.90 -3.94
CA LYS A 74 9.88 8.66 -5.17
C LYS A 74 9.29 10.07 -5.03
N ALA A 75 8.10 10.18 -4.46
CA ALA A 75 7.43 11.46 -4.24
C ALA A 75 8.10 12.32 -3.16
N SER A 76 8.68 11.71 -2.11
CA SER A 76 9.45 12.45 -1.11
C SER A 76 10.74 13.08 -1.68
N ARG A 77 11.21 12.59 -2.83
CA ARG A 77 12.38 13.14 -3.54
C ARG A 77 11.99 14.15 -4.61
N ASP A 78 10.70 14.44 -4.80
CA ASP A 78 10.26 15.43 -5.77
C ASP A 78 10.56 16.84 -5.24
N GLU A 79 11.52 17.52 -5.84
CA GLU A 79 11.94 18.87 -5.43
C GLU A 79 10.85 19.92 -5.63
N GLU A 80 9.83 19.63 -6.45
CA GLU A 80 8.66 20.50 -6.63
C GLU A 80 7.69 20.43 -5.45
N ALA A 81 7.77 19.38 -4.63
CA ALA A 81 6.93 19.25 -3.44
C ALA A 81 7.51 20.04 -2.25
N PRO A 82 6.66 20.68 -1.41
CA PRO A 82 7.12 21.36 -0.21
C PRO A 82 7.93 20.42 0.70
N ILE A 83 9.01 20.93 1.31
CA ILE A 83 9.91 20.15 2.16
C ILE A 83 9.15 19.42 3.30
N ALA A 84 8.17 20.09 3.91
CA ALA A 84 7.33 19.48 4.94
C ALA A 84 6.57 18.24 4.42
N ILE A 85 5.99 18.34 3.22
CA ILE A 85 5.28 17.22 2.58
C ILE A 85 6.24 16.09 2.22
N ARG A 86 7.44 16.42 1.74
CA ARG A 86 8.48 15.44 1.43
C ARG A 86 8.87 14.63 2.67
N SER A 87 9.09 15.29 3.81
CA SER A 87 9.39 14.63 5.09
C SER A 87 8.26 13.69 5.52
N LEU A 88 7.02 14.18 5.48
CA LEU A 88 5.85 13.37 5.87
C LEU A 88 5.66 12.14 4.97
N LEU A 89 5.95 12.25 3.67
CA LEU A 89 5.91 11.11 2.75
C LEU A 89 7.00 10.07 3.04
N GLU A 90 8.18 10.52 3.45
CA GLU A 90 9.27 9.63 3.86
C GLU A 90 8.92 8.89 5.16
N GLU A 91 8.39 9.60 6.16
CA GLU A 91 7.90 9.02 7.41
C GLU A 91 6.84 7.93 7.16
N VAL A 92 5.88 8.18 6.27
CA VAL A 92 4.88 7.16 5.91
C VAL A 92 5.54 5.97 5.21
N ALA A 93 6.52 6.19 4.35
CA ALA A 93 7.24 5.12 3.66
C ALA A 93 8.04 4.24 4.62
N GLU A 94 8.50 4.77 5.75
CA GLU A 94 9.23 4.03 6.78
C GLU A 94 8.36 3.04 7.55
N ILE A 95 7.07 3.34 7.72
CA ILE A 95 6.09 2.44 8.37
C ILE A 95 6.00 1.09 7.65
N ILE A 96 6.04 1.11 6.32
CA ILE A 96 6.01 -0.11 5.50
C ILE A 96 7.40 -0.72 5.51
N PRO A 97 7.68 -1.95 6.00
CA PRO A 97 9.03 -2.52 5.96
C PRO A 97 9.71 -2.50 4.59
N SER A 98 11.01 -2.21 4.56
CA SER A 98 11.78 -2.03 3.31
C SER A 98 12.00 -3.32 2.52
N SER A 99 11.99 -4.46 3.22
CA SER A 99 12.28 -5.76 2.64
C SER A 99 11.03 -6.60 2.48
N THR A 100 10.83 -7.14 1.27
CA THR A 100 9.80 -8.15 1.00
C THR A 100 9.96 -9.37 1.91
N LYS A 101 11.19 -9.71 2.34
CA LYS A 101 11.44 -10.81 3.28
C LYS A 101 10.86 -10.51 4.66
N THR A 102 10.94 -9.26 5.12
CA THR A 102 10.34 -8.83 6.39
C THR A 102 8.82 -8.81 6.27
N LEU A 103 8.28 -8.27 5.17
CA LEU A 103 6.83 -8.27 4.92
C LEU A 103 6.22 -9.69 4.93
N LYS A 104 6.91 -10.68 4.35
CA LYS A 104 6.47 -12.08 4.36
C LYS A 104 6.45 -12.75 5.73
N LYS A 105 7.16 -12.21 6.72
CA LYS A 105 7.20 -12.74 8.09
C LYS A 105 6.07 -12.19 8.97
N LEU A 106 5.43 -11.10 8.55
CA LEU A 106 4.34 -10.48 9.28
C LEU A 106 3.06 -11.30 9.10
N THR A 107 2.19 -11.25 10.10
CA THR A 107 0.84 -11.79 10.03
C THR A 107 -0.06 -10.90 9.19
N VAL A 108 -1.21 -11.44 8.77
CA VAL A 108 -2.24 -10.68 8.06
C VAL A 108 -2.69 -9.47 8.87
N ASP A 109 -2.88 -9.63 10.19
CA ASP A 109 -3.35 -8.55 11.06
C ASP A 109 -2.27 -7.47 11.28
N GLU A 110 -0.99 -7.83 11.35
CA GLU A 110 0.11 -6.85 11.39
C GLU A 110 0.21 -6.04 10.09
N LEU A 111 0.13 -6.71 8.93
CA LEU A 111 0.08 -6.01 7.65
C LEU A 111 -1.16 -5.13 7.52
N TYR A 112 -2.30 -5.56 8.08
CA TYR A 112 -3.52 -4.77 8.08
C TYR A 112 -3.33 -3.47 8.88
N LYS A 113 -2.76 -3.55 10.10
CA LYS A 113 -2.44 -2.37 10.91
C LYS A 113 -1.50 -1.41 10.19
N ILE A 114 -0.45 -1.92 9.55
CA ILE A 114 0.47 -1.11 8.73
C ILE A 114 -0.30 -0.38 7.62
N THR A 115 -1.18 -1.08 6.89
CA THR A 115 -1.96 -0.45 5.82
C THR A 115 -2.90 0.63 6.35
N GLU A 116 -3.52 0.40 7.51
CA GLU A 116 -4.43 1.34 8.15
C GLU A 116 -3.72 2.60 8.63
N GLU A 117 -2.56 2.44 9.28
CA GLU A 117 -1.73 3.57 9.72
C GLU A 117 -1.27 4.42 8.53
N CYS A 118 -0.83 3.78 7.44
CA CYS A 118 -0.43 4.47 6.22
C CYS A 118 -1.61 5.24 5.60
N ILE A 119 -2.80 4.63 5.52
CA ILE A 119 -4.00 5.31 4.99
C ILE A 119 -4.36 6.52 5.83
N SER A 120 -4.31 6.40 7.16
CA SER A 120 -4.62 7.49 8.09
C SER A 120 -3.69 8.67 7.83
N LYS A 121 -2.36 8.45 7.90
CA LYS A 121 -1.36 9.51 7.70
C LYS A 121 -1.43 10.12 6.29
N LEU A 122 -1.59 9.32 5.24
CA LEU A 122 -1.74 9.86 3.88
C LEU A 122 -3.03 10.66 3.68
N SER A 123 -4.10 10.30 4.39
CA SER A 123 -5.35 11.05 4.35
C SER A 123 -5.20 12.41 5.05
N THR A 124 -4.47 12.46 6.16
CA THR A 124 -4.09 13.72 6.83
C THR A 124 -3.27 14.60 5.90
N ILE A 125 -2.17 14.07 5.33
CA ILE A 125 -1.31 14.80 4.39
C ILE A 125 -2.11 15.33 3.20
N ARG A 126 -3.00 14.51 2.63
CA ARG A 126 -3.88 14.92 1.52
C ARG A 126 -4.80 16.06 1.91
N THR A 127 -5.32 16.04 3.13
CA THR A 127 -6.22 17.09 3.65
C THR A 127 -5.43 18.37 3.85
N GLU A 128 -4.28 18.32 4.52
CA GLU A 128 -3.40 19.48 4.72
C GLU A 128 -2.95 20.11 3.40
N LEU A 129 -2.59 19.31 2.40
CA LEU A 129 -2.26 19.80 1.06
C LEU A 129 -3.42 20.54 0.41
N ALA A 130 -4.64 20.03 0.52
CA ALA A 130 -5.81 20.69 -0.05
C ALA A 130 -6.13 22.03 0.65
N TRP A 131 -5.78 22.16 1.93
CA TRP A 131 -5.90 23.42 2.68
C TRP A 131 -4.83 24.44 2.30
N LEU A 132 -3.58 24.00 2.12
CA LEU A 132 -2.44 24.87 1.81
C LEU A 132 -2.41 25.29 0.33
N TYR A 133 -2.90 24.43 -0.56
CA TYR A 133 -2.91 24.62 -2.00
C TYR A 133 -4.28 24.19 -2.55
N PRO A 134 -5.34 24.99 -2.35
CA PRO A 134 -6.62 24.73 -2.99
C PRO A 134 -6.40 24.77 -4.51
N GLU A 135 -6.73 23.67 -5.20
CA GLU A 135 -6.75 23.65 -6.67
C GLU A 135 -7.75 24.73 -7.13
N GLU A 136 -7.28 25.75 -7.85
CA GLU A 136 -8.10 26.81 -8.47
C GLU A 136 -9.13 26.25 -9.47
#